data_AF-A0A7C8YCY3-F1
#
_entry.id   AF-A0A7C8YCY3-F1
#
_cell.length_a   1.000
_cell.length_b   1.000
_cell.length_c   1.000
_cell.angle_alpha   90.00
_cell.angle_beta   90.00
_cell.angle_gamma   90.00
#
_symmetry.space_group_name_H-M   'P 1'
#
loop_
_entity.id
_entity.type
_entity.pdbx_description
1 polymer ?
#
loop_
_entity_poly.entity_id
_entity_poly.type
_entity_poly.pdbx_seq_one_letter_code
_entity_poly.pdbx_strand_id
1 'polypeptide(L)'
;MAKERRGSSVSTATRDLWEHLFDQGYRADVVIHTDHGGQIYAHACVLGMVSPVIRQMLKQSKGRDRRRSISINGVPHDAVRVFVRFLYSSCYDPEEMQEFVLHLLLLSHAFVVPHLKRECEAQLENGMLNTENVVDVFQLALLCDAPRLSFVCHRMMLANFKAVSATEGWRVMKEAHPMLEQGILHTMAEAERVSTSFHSLN
;
A
#
# COMPACT_ATOMS: atom_id res chain seq x y z
N MET A 1 -6.33 -38.77 3.04
CA MET A 1 -7.53 -38.08 2.49
C MET A 1 -7.64 -36.71 3.15
N ALA A 2 -7.34 -35.64 2.42
CA ALA A 2 -7.48 -34.29 2.92
C ALA A 2 -8.98 -33.92 2.93
N LYS A 3 -9.50 -33.59 4.11
CA LYS A 3 -10.89 -33.16 4.28
C LYS A 3 -11.06 -31.80 3.61
N GLU A 4 -11.78 -31.80 2.51
CA GLU A 4 -12.19 -30.60 1.76
C GLU A 4 -12.94 -29.67 2.73
N ARG A 5 -12.32 -28.53 3.06
CA ARG A 5 -12.97 -27.51 3.89
C ARG A 5 -13.94 -26.75 2.98
N ARG A 6 -15.25 -26.98 3.15
CA ARG A 6 -16.30 -26.13 2.59
C ARG A 6 -15.99 -24.68 2.97
N GLY A 7 -15.81 -23.81 1.97
CA GLY A 7 -15.60 -22.39 2.19
C GLY A 7 -16.86 -21.76 2.77
N SER A 8 -16.86 -21.48 4.08
CA SER A 8 -17.81 -20.56 4.68
C SER A 8 -17.22 -19.16 4.58
N SER A 9 -17.96 -18.20 4.01
CA SER A 9 -17.66 -16.79 4.23
C SER A 9 -17.57 -16.53 5.74
N VAL A 10 -16.60 -15.71 6.16
CA VAL A 10 -16.47 -15.32 7.56
C VAL A 10 -17.76 -14.62 7.97
N SER A 11 -18.41 -15.08 9.05
CA SER A 11 -19.65 -14.44 9.50
C SER A 11 -19.37 -13.00 9.95
N THR A 12 -20.35 -12.12 9.76
CA THR A 12 -20.30 -10.73 10.24
C THR A 12 -19.95 -10.67 11.73
N ALA A 13 -20.56 -11.54 12.54
CA ALA A 13 -20.26 -11.65 13.96
C ALA A 13 -18.78 -11.96 14.27
N THR A 14 -18.10 -12.73 13.44
CA THR A 14 -16.66 -13.02 13.62
C THR A 14 -15.83 -11.79 13.29
N ARG A 15 -16.16 -11.06 12.22
CA ARG A 15 -15.49 -9.81 11.86
C ARG A 15 -15.64 -8.78 12.97
N ASP A 16 -16.87 -8.56 13.45
CA ASP A 16 -17.17 -7.56 14.46
C ASP A 16 -16.47 -7.87 15.79
N LEU A 17 -16.29 -9.16 16.12
CA LEU A 17 -15.48 -9.59 17.27
C LEU A 17 -14.01 -9.19 17.13
N TRP A 18 -13.42 -9.35 15.94
CA TRP A 18 -12.03 -8.96 15.69
C TRP A 18 -11.83 -7.45 15.71
N GLU A 19 -12.76 -6.68 15.15
CA GLU A 19 -12.79 -5.21 15.25
C GLU A 19 -12.86 -4.78 16.73
N HIS A 20 -13.77 -5.38 17.51
CA HIS A 20 -13.90 -5.06 18.93
C HIS A 20 -12.64 -5.41 19.74
N LEU A 21 -11.97 -6.54 19.43
CA LEU A 21 -10.71 -6.90 20.07
C LEU A 21 -9.60 -5.88 19.78
N PHE A 22 -9.55 -5.36 18.55
CA PHE A 22 -8.61 -4.32 18.17
C PHE A 22 -8.91 -3.01 18.91
N ASP A 23 -10.14 -2.51 18.84
CA ASP A 23 -10.53 -1.22 19.43
C ASP A 23 -10.40 -1.17 20.95
N GLN A 24 -10.75 -2.27 21.65
CA GLN A 24 -10.64 -2.33 23.11
C GLN A 24 -9.20 -2.57 23.60
N GLY A 25 -8.32 -3.10 22.75
CA GLY A 25 -6.97 -3.49 23.14
C GLY A 25 -6.92 -4.48 24.32
N TYR A 26 -8.00 -5.26 24.53
CA TYR A 26 -8.14 -6.12 25.70
C TYR A 26 -7.05 -7.19 25.74
N ARG A 27 -6.16 -7.11 26.75
CA ARG A 27 -4.95 -7.96 26.90
C ARG A 27 -3.91 -7.78 25.79
N ALA A 28 -3.88 -6.63 25.12
CA ALA A 28 -2.82 -6.29 24.19
C ALA A 28 -1.44 -6.45 24.84
N ASP A 29 -0.52 -7.15 24.18
CA ASP A 29 0.83 -7.45 24.65
C ASP A 29 1.92 -6.79 23.79
N VAL A 30 1.50 -5.97 22.81
CA VAL A 30 2.34 -5.16 21.93
C VAL A 30 1.90 -3.70 21.97
N VAL A 31 2.88 -2.79 21.92
CA VAL A 31 2.68 -1.37 21.60
C VAL A 31 3.39 -1.06 20.30
N ILE A 32 2.67 -0.49 19.34
CA ILE A 32 3.23 0.05 18.11
C ILE A 32 3.36 1.55 18.30
N HIS A 33 4.58 2.06 18.26
CA HIS A 33 4.85 3.50 18.30
C HIS A 33 4.80 4.08 16.89
N THR A 34 4.09 5.18 16.73
CA THR A 34 4.04 5.97 15.49
C THR A 34 4.72 7.32 15.69
N ASP A 35 4.80 8.09 14.61
CA ASP A 35 5.29 9.46 14.67
C ASP A 35 4.48 10.32 15.66
N HIS A 36 5.11 11.41 16.11
CA HIS A 36 4.54 12.38 17.06
C HIS A 36 4.06 11.79 18.39
N GLY A 37 4.61 10.64 18.79
CA GLY A 37 4.30 10.01 20.07
C GLY A 37 3.00 9.19 20.08
N GLY A 38 2.37 8.98 18.91
CA GLY A 38 1.20 8.12 18.79
C GLY A 38 1.49 6.66 19.17
N GLN A 39 0.47 5.97 19.69
CA GLN A 39 0.58 4.59 20.15
C GLN A 39 -0.64 3.78 19.73
N ILE A 40 -0.41 2.56 19.26
CA ILE A 40 -1.46 1.58 18.94
C ILE A 40 -1.20 0.32 19.76
N TYR A 41 -2.19 -0.10 20.56
CA TYR A 41 -2.13 -1.34 21.33
C TYR A 41 -2.60 -2.51 20.48
N ALA A 42 -1.83 -3.60 20.47
CA ALA A 42 -2.10 -4.75 19.63
C ALA A 42 -1.64 -6.08 20.25
N HIS A 43 -1.83 -7.15 19.50
CA HIS A 43 -1.63 -8.53 19.95
C HIS A 43 -0.58 -9.23 19.08
N ALA A 44 0.53 -9.63 19.68
CA ALA A 44 1.65 -10.23 18.96
C ALA A 44 1.28 -11.50 18.20
N CYS A 45 0.35 -12.30 18.74
CA CYS A 45 -0.11 -13.51 18.08
C CYS A 45 -0.84 -13.19 16.77
N VAL A 46 -1.68 -12.15 16.74
CA VAL A 46 -2.40 -11.73 15.54
C VAL A 46 -1.41 -11.15 14.52
N LEU A 47 -0.66 -10.12 14.91
CA LEU A 47 0.27 -9.44 13.99
C LEU A 47 1.34 -10.39 13.44
N GLY A 48 1.92 -11.21 14.31
CA GLY A 48 2.96 -12.16 13.92
C GLY A 48 2.42 -13.28 13.04
N MET A 49 1.14 -13.64 13.13
CA MET A 49 0.53 -14.63 12.24
C MET A 49 0.38 -14.11 10.81
N VAL A 50 0.03 -12.84 10.65
CA VAL A 50 -0.20 -12.23 9.33
C VAL A 50 1.09 -11.75 8.68
N SER A 51 1.99 -11.13 9.45
CA SER A 51 3.23 -10.55 8.92
C SER A 51 4.48 -11.27 9.45
N PRO A 52 5.30 -11.88 8.57
CA PRO A 52 6.59 -12.47 8.98
C PRO A 52 7.59 -11.40 9.43
N VAL A 53 7.54 -10.20 8.86
CA VAL A 53 8.39 -9.06 9.25
C VAL A 53 8.06 -8.61 10.67
N ILE A 54 6.78 -8.37 10.97
CA ILE A 54 6.36 -7.99 12.33
C ILE A 54 6.68 -9.11 13.32
N ARG A 55 6.45 -10.39 12.94
CA ARG A 55 6.85 -11.53 13.78
C ARG A 55 8.33 -11.48 14.16
N GLN A 56 9.19 -11.17 13.20
CA GLN A 56 10.64 -11.07 13.44
C GLN A 56 10.98 -9.88 14.34
N MET A 57 10.40 -8.70 14.09
CA MET A 57 10.58 -7.52 14.94
C MET A 57 10.16 -7.81 16.39
N LEU A 58 9.03 -8.48 16.59
CA LEU A 58 8.52 -8.87 17.90
C LEU A 58 9.40 -9.89 18.63
N LYS A 59 10.12 -10.76 17.91
CA LYS A 59 11.11 -11.68 18.50
C LYS A 59 12.36 -10.93 18.97
N GLN A 60 12.76 -9.89 18.26
CA GLN A 60 13.93 -9.08 18.59
C GLN A 60 13.64 -8.05 19.68
N SER A 61 12.38 -7.66 19.85
CA SER A 61 11.92 -6.74 20.90
C SER A 61 12.19 -7.32 22.31
N LYS A 62 13.18 -6.77 23.01
CA LYS A 62 13.42 -7.01 24.44
C LYS A 62 12.68 -5.96 25.27
N GLY A 63 11.46 -6.26 25.69
CA GLY A 63 10.66 -5.35 26.53
C GLY A 63 11.15 -5.32 27.98
N ARG A 64 11.31 -4.12 28.57
CA ARG A 64 11.67 -3.95 30.00
C ARG A 64 10.54 -4.39 30.95
N ASP A 65 9.27 -4.25 30.53
CA ASP A 65 8.09 -4.50 31.37
C ASP A 65 7.13 -5.57 30.81
N ARG A 66 7.68 -6.67 30.28
CA ARG A 66 6.94 -7.80 29.67
C ARG A 66 6.10 -7.48 28.42
N ARG A 67 5.91 -6.20 28.07
CA ARG A 67 5.23 -5.77 26.85
C ARG A 67 6.24 -5.54 25.72
N ARG A 68 5.96 -6.09 24.55
CA ARG A 68 6.81 -5.90 23.35
C ARG A 68 6.48 -4.57 22.68
N SER A 69 7.45 -4.01 21.98
CA SER A 69 7.28 -2.73 21.28
C SER A 69 7.94 -2.76 19.91
N ILE A 70 7.26 -2.20 18.93
CA ILE A 70 7.80 -1.94 17.58
C ILE A 70 7.50 -0.49 17.19
N SER A 71 8.17 0.02 16.17
CA SER A 71 7.94 1.37 15.65
C SER A 71 7.60 1.31 14.17
N ILE A 72 6.62 2.11 13.75
CA ILE A 72 6.21 2.32 12.37
C ILE A 72 6.16 3.84 12.16
N ASN A 73 7.17 4.37 11.47
CA ASN A 73 7.41 5.80 11.30
C ASN A 73 7.43 6.16 9.81
N GLY A 74 7.29 7.45 9.48
CA GLY A 74 7.26 7.96 8.12
C GLY A 74 5.90 7.82 7.44
N VAL A 75 4.85 7.49 8.20
CA VAL A 75 3.47 7.36 7.72
C VAL A 75 2.50 7.94 8.76
N PRO A 76 1.34 8.49 8.34
CA PRO A 76 0.35 9.03 9.27
C PRO A 76 -0.12 7.98 10.29
N HIS A 77 -0.34 8.42 11.54
CA HIS A 77 -0.83 7.54 12.61
C HIS A 77 -2.09 6.76 12.22
N ASP A 78 -3.06 7.45 11.60
CA ASP A 78 -4.32 6.83 11.19
C ASP A 78 -4.12 5.78 10.10
N ALA A 79 -3.23 6.02 9.13
CA ALA A 79 -2.86 5.01 8.14
C ALA A 79 -2.25 3.75 8.80
N VAL A 80 -1.42 3.91 9.83
CA VAL A 80 -0.91 2.77 10.61
C VAL A 80 -2.04 2.07 11.35
N ARG A 81 -2.97 2.82 11.96
CA ARG A 81 -4.14 2.24 12.64
C ARG A 81 -4.99 1.40 11.69
N VAL A 82 -5.30 1.91 10.49
CA VAL A 82 -6.05 1.20 9.44
C VAL A 82 -5.29 -0.06 9.01
N PHE A 83 -3.98 0.06 8.75
CA PHE A 83 -3.14 -1.09 8.41
C PHE A 83 -3.18 -2.17 9.49
N VAL A 84 -3.00 -1.80 10.76
CA VAL A 84 -3.00 -2.77 11.87
C VAL A 84 -4.38 -3.40 12.05
N ARG A 85 -5.46 -2.61 11.92
CA ARG A 85 -6.85 -3.11 11.96
C ARG A 85 -7.13 -4.14 10.88
N PHE A 86 -6.65 -3.90 9.65
CA PHE A 86 -6.75 -4.87 8.57
C PHE A 86 -6.08 -6.21 8.93
N LEU A 87 -5.01 -6.23 9.73
CA LEU A 87 -4.37 -7.49 10.16
C LEU A 87 -5.26 -8.33 11.11
N TYR A 88 -6.28 -7.74 11.72
CA TYR A 88 -7.25 -8.46 12.56
C TYR A 88 -8.36 -9.08 11.72
N SER A 89 -9.00 -8.27 10.88
CA SER A 89 -10.27 -8.64 10.24
C SER A 89 -10.16 -8.88 8.74
N SER A 90 -9.03 -8.54 8.11
CA SER A 90 -8.88 -8.46 6.64
C SER A 90 -9.94 -7.58 5.97
N CYS A 91 -10.48 -6.62 6.71
CA CYS A 91 -11.48 -5.67 6.25
C CYS A 91 -10.91 -4.25 6.26
N TYR A 92 -11.49 -3.39 5.43
CA TYR A 92 -11.17 -1.97 5.37
C TYR A 92 -12.46 -1.19 5.11
N ASP A 93 -12.52 0.04 5.62
CA ASP A 93 -13.57 0.98 5.25
C ASP A 93 -13.22 1.62 3.90
N PRO A 94 -14.19 1.76 2.96
CA PRO A 94 -13.90 2.31 1.63
C PRO A 94 -13.33 3.74 1.67
N GLU A 95 -13.79 4.56 2.62
CA GLU A 95 -13.33 5.93 2.81
C GLU A 95 -11.86 5.97 3.26
N GLU A 96 -11.50 5.14 4.25
CA GLU A 96 -10.12 5.00 4.71
C GLU A 96 -9.19 4.43 3.63
N MET A 97 -9.69 3.47 2.84
CA MET A 97 -8.94 2.97 1.69
C MET A 97 -8.67 4.11 0.71
N GLN A 98 -9.70 4.88 0.34
CA GLN A 98 -9.53 6.02 -0.56
C GLN A 98 -8.54 7.06 -0.02
N GLU A 99 -8.58 7.34 1.28
CA GLU A 99 -7.70 8.31 1.92
C GLU A 99 -6.26 7.81 2.05
N PHE A 100 -6.06 6.53 2.42
CA PHE A 100 -4.76 6.01 2.81
C PHE A 100 -4.15 4.98 1.85
N VAL A 101 -4.73 4.74 0.66
CA VAL A 101 -4.31 3.66 -0.27
C VAL A 101 -2.80 3.62 -0.54
N LEU A 102 -2.15 4.78 -0.72
CA LEU A 102 -0.70 4.85 -0.96
C LEU A 102 0.10 4.40 0.27
N HIS A 103 -0.30 4.84 1.47
CA HIS A 103 0.31 4.41 2.72
C HIS A 103 0.08 2.92 2.97
N LEU A 104 -1.12 2.42 2.69
CA LEU A 104 -1.46 0.99 2.83
C LEU A 104 -0.70 0.12 1.84
N LEU A 105 -0.49 0.58 0.60
CA LEU A 105 0.36 -0.09 -0.39
C LEU A 105 1.81 -0.20 0.12
N LEU A 106 2.37 0.91 0.62
CA LEU A 106 3.72 0.93 1.19
C LEU A 106 3.84 -0.02 2.40
N LEU A 107 2.93 0.08 3.36
CA LEU A 107 2.93 -0.73 4.57
C LEU A 107 2.74 -2.21 4.26
N SER A 108 1.83 -2.55 3.35
CA SER A 108 1.58 -3.94 2.95
C SER A 108 2.78 -4.56 2.22
N HIS A 109 3.52 -3.78 1.44
CA HIS A 109 4.79 -4.23 0.86
C HIS A 109 5.85 -4.41 1.96
N ALA A 110 6.13 -3.36 2.75
CA ALA A 110 7.19 -3.34 3.75
C ALA A 110 7.03 -4.43 4.84
N PHE A 111 5.79 -4.69 5.26
CA PHE A 111 5.46 -5.71 6.26
C PHE A 111 5.05 -7.05 5.65
N VAL A 112 5.14 -7.21 4.32
CA VAL A 112 4.85 -8.46 3.60
C VAL A 112 3.46 -8.99 3.94
N VAL A 113 2.44 -8.21 3.57
CA VAL A 113 1.01 -8.51 3.69
C VAL A 113 0.40 -8.56 2.27
N PRO A 114 0.59 -9.67 1.52
CA PRO A 114 0.29 -9.69 0.08
C PRO A 114 -1.18 -9.48 -0.26
N HIS A 115 -2.11 -9.85 0.64
CA HIS A 115 -3.53 -9.65 0.40
C HIS A 115 -3.88 -8.16 0.34
N LEU A 116 -3.49 -7.39 1.36
CA LEU A 116 -3.71 -5.94 1.38
C LEU A 116 -3.02 -5.25 0.21
N LYS A 117 -1.81 -5.69 -0.15
CA LYS A 117 -1.09 -5.15 -1.31
C LYS A 117 -1.91 -5.26 -2.60
N ARG A 118 -2.47 -6.45 -2.85
CA ARG A 118 -3.33 -6.70 -4.04
C ARG A 118 -4.62 -5.87 -4.01
N GLU A 119 -5.23 -5.70 -2.83
CA GLU A 119 -6.41 -4.83 -2.70
C GLU A 119 -6.05 -3.38 -3.05
N CYS A 120 -4.94 -2.85 -2.53
CA CYS A 120 -4.49 -1.49 -2.86
C CYS A 120 -4.20 -1.33 -4.36
N GLU A 121 -3.48 -2.29 -4.97
CA GLU A 121 -3.23 -2.30 -6.41
C GLU A 121 -4.54 -2.31 -7.22
N ALA A 122 -5.51 -3.13 -6.83
CA ALA A 122 -6.81 -3.20 -7.51
C ALA A 122 -7.62 -1.91 -7.37
N GLN A 123 -7.66 -1.28 -6.19
CA GLN A 123 -8.38 -0.02 -5.98
C GLN A 123 -7.77 1.13 -6.78
N LEU A 124 -6.43 1.20 -6.84
CA LEU A 124 -5.72 2.18 -7.66
C LEU A 124 -6.07 2.02 -9.13
N GLU A 125 -5.97 0.80 -9.66
CA GLU A 125 -6.26 0.54 -11.08
C GLU A 125 -7.72 0.73 -11.47
N ASN A 126 -8.67 0.42 -10.57
CA ASN A 126 -10.10 0.38 -10.90
C ASN A 126 -10.85 1.70 -10.65
N GLY A 127 -10.17 2.78 -10.24
CA GLY A 127 -10.85 4.06 -10.15
C GLY A 127 -10.13 5.19 -9.40
N MET A 128 -9.03 4.91 -8.70
CA MET A 128 -8.35 5.96 -7.92
C MET A 128 -7.20 6.64 -8.67
N LEU A 129 -6.74 6.10 -9.80
CA LEU A 129 -5.75 6.76 -10.66
C LEU A 129 -6.33 7.97 -11.41
N ASN A 130 -5.64 9.09 -11.36
CA ASN A 130 -5.95 10.33 -12.08
C ASN A 130 -4.66 11.10 -12.45
N THR A 131 -4.78 12.19 -13.22
CA THR A 131 -3.61 12.95 -13.69
C THR A 131 -2.80 13.58 -12.57
N GLU A 132 -3.45 13.92 -11.45
CA GLU A 132 -2.80 14.57 -10.31
C GLU A 132 -1.94 13.59 -9.51
N ASN A 133 -2.38 12.33 -9.35
CA ASN A 133 -1.69 11.36 -8.51
C ASN A 133 -0.87 10.29 -9.25
N VAL A 134 -1.00 10.18 -10.58
CA VAL A 134 -0.38 9.07 -11.35
C VAL A 134 1.15 9.01 -11.20
N VAL A 135 1.81 10.15 -11.03
CA VAL A 135 3.28 10.20 -10.87
C VAL A 135 3.70 9.62 -9.51
N ASP A 136 2.98 9.98 -8.45
CA ASP A 136 3.24 9.47 -7.09
C ASP A 136 2.95 7.97 -7.03
N VAL A 137 1.83 7.55 -7.62
CA VAL A 137 1.46 6.13 -7.68
C VAL A 137 2.48 5.33 -8.51
N PHE A 138 2.98 5.89 -9.61
CA PHE A 138 4.01 5.24 -10.43
C PHE A 138 5.30 5.02 -9.65
N GLN A 139 5.80 6.05 -8.98
CA GLN A 139 7.01 5.95 -8.15
C GLN A 139 6.82 4.91 -7.03
N LEU A 140 5.67 4.95 -6.36
CA LEU A 140 5.37 3.98 -5.30
C LEU A 140 5.23 2.55 -5.84
N ALA A 141 4.63 2.37 -7.02
CA ALA A 141 4.51 1.07 -7.66
C ALA A 141 5.88 0.47 -8.01
N LEU A 142 6.85 1.29 -8.42
CA LEU A 142 8.23 0.86 -8.61
C LEU A 142 8.88 0.46 -7.28
N LEU A 143 8.73 1.28 -6.24
CA LEU A 143 9.30 1.02 -4.91
C LEU A 143 8.71 -0.24 -4.25
N CYS A 144 7.44 -0.53 -4.51
CA CYS A 144 6.72 -1.65 -3.90
C CYS A 144 6.74 -2.92 -4.75
N ASP A 145 7.55 -3.03 -5.81
CA ASP A 145 7.54 -4.16 -6.74
C ASP A 145 6.12 -4.50 -7.25
N ALA A 146 5.39 -3.50 -7.75
CA ALA A 146 4.05 -3.64 -8.32
C ALA A 146 4.08 -3.40 -9.84
N PRO A 147 4.62 -4.34 -10.65
CA PRO A 147 4.92 -4.10 -12.06
C PRO A 147 3.68 -3.83 -12.91
N ARG A 148 2.53 -4.45 -12.59
CA ARG A 148 1.29 -4.23 -13.32
C ARG A 148 0.75 -2.81 -13.09
N LEU A 149 0.72 -2.37 -11.84
CA LEU A 149 0.33 -1.00 -11.49
C LEU A 149 1.29 0.03 -12.10
N SER A 150 2.60 -0.23 -12.04
CA SER A 150 3.61 0.62 -12.68
C SER A 150 3.38 0.77 -14.18
N PHE A 151 3.08 -0.34 -14.88
CA PHE A 151 2.75 -0.31 -16.31
C PHE A 151 1.48 0.48 -16.62
N VAL A 152 0.42 0.30 -15.82
CA VAL A 152 -0.84 1.06 -15.97
C VAL A 152 -0.60 2.55 -15.79
N CYS A 153 0.14 2.95 -14.75
CA CYS A 153 0.50 4.34 -14.51
C CYS A 153 1.32 4.91 -15.68
N HIS A 154 2.33 4.15 -16.13
CA HIS A 154 3.15 4.56 -17.27
C HIS A 154 2.32 4.84 -18.52
N ARG A 155 1.41 3.92 -18.89
CA ARG A 155 0.49 4.14 -20.03
C ARG A 155 -0.37 5.38 -19.86
N MET A 156 -0.89 5.63 -18.66
CA MET A 156 -1.71 6.80 -18.39
C MET A 156 -0.90 8.11 -18.52
N MET A 157 0.35 8.11 -18.04
CA MET A 157 1.25 9.26 -18.19
C MET A 157 1.54 9.57 -19.66
N LEU A 158 1.83 8.56 -20.48
CA LEU A 158 2.04 8.76 -21.93
C LEU A 158 0.78 9.33 -22.61
N ALA A 159 -0.40 8.78 -22.29
CA ALA A 159 -1.66 9.21 -22.89
C ALA A 159 -2.10 10.63 -22.49
N ASN A 160 -1.70 11.11 -21.31
CA ASN A 160 -2.10 12.39 -20.76
C ASN A 160 -0.91 13.31 -20.46
N PHE A 161 0.20 13.13 -21.18
CA PHE A 161 1.49 13.73 -20.81
C PHE A 161 1.44 15.25 -20.62
N LYS A 162 0.72 15.98 -21.47
CA LYS A 162 0.59 17.43 -21.33
C LYS A 162 -0.03 17.86 -19.99
N ALA A 163 -1.03 17.11 -19.50
CA ALA A 163 -1.64 17.38 -18.20
C ALA A 163 -0.71 16.95 -17.07
N VAL A 164 -0.14 15.74 -17.17
CA VAL A 164 0.75 15.16 -16.15
C VAL A 164 2.04 15.96 -15.97
N SER A 165 2.67 16.41 -17.06
CA SER A 165 3.92 17.18 -17.01
C SER A 165 3.77 18.58 -16.37
N ALA A 166 2.52 19.05 -16.22
CA ALA A 166 2.20 20.30 -15.53
C ALA A 166 1.90 20.10 -14.04
N THR A 167 1.82 18.85 -13.54
CA THR A 167 1.52 18.59 -12.12
C THR A 167 2.75 18.77 -11.24
N GLU A 168 2.48 19.04 -9.97
CA GLU A 168 3.52 19.13 -8.95
C GLU A 168 4.28 17.80 -8.77
N GLY A 169 3.56 16.66 -8.84
CA GLY A 169 4.17 15.34 -8.74
C GLY A 169 5.23 15.11 -9.83
N TRP A 170 4.98 15.57 -11.06
CA TRP A 170 5.98 15.49 -12.14
C TRP A 170 7.23 16.33 -11.84
N ARG A 171 7.05 17.56 -11.36
CA ARG A 171 8.15 18.46 -11.00
C ARG A 171 9.03 17.84 -9.90
N VAL A 172 8.41 17.34 -8.83
CA VAL A 172 9.11 16.69 -7.71
C VAL A 172 9.84 15.43 -8.17
N MET A 173 9.20 14.58 -8.98
CA MET A 173 9.82 13.38 -9.54
C MET A 173 11.05 13.72 -10.36
N LYS A 174 10.97 14.75 -11.21
CA LYS A 174 12.11 15.21 -12.02
C LYS A 174 13.29 15.64 -11.17
N GLU A 175 13.03 16.39 -10.10
CA GLU A 175 14.08 16.88 -9.18
C GLU A 175 14.73 15.72 -8.40
N ALA A 176 13.92 14.77 -7.92
CA ALA A 176 14.40 13.63 -7.14
C ALA A 176 15.06 12.53 -8.00
N HIS A 177 14.51 12.28 -9.19
CA HIS A 177 14.84 11.13 -10.04
C HIS A 177 14.92 11.51 -11.54
N PRO A 178 15.93 12.29 -11.98
CA PRO A 178 16.06 12.72 -13.38
C PRO A 178 16.12 11.57 -14.40
N MET A 179 16.67 10.42 -14.02
CA MET A 179 16.73 9.24 -14.89
C MET A 179 15.34 8.65 -15.17
N LEU A 180 14.40 8.79 -14.23
CA LEU A 180 13.04 8.32 -14.41
C LEU A 180 12.30 9.18 -15.43
N GLU A 181 12.46 10.51 -15.35
CA GLU A 181 11.98 11.45 -16.37
C GLU A 181 12.52 11.08 -17.75
N GLN A 182 13.84 10.90 -17.87
CA GLN A 182 14.48 10.55 -19.14
C GLN A 182 13.92 9.26 -19.75
N GLY A 183 13.69 8.24 -18.92
CA GLY A 183 13.07 6.98 -19.35
C GLY A 183 11.67 7.20 -19.93
N ILE A 184 10.83 7.97 -19.24
CA ILE A 184 9.46 8.27 -19.70
C ILE A 184 9.49 9.06 -21.01
N LEU A 185 10.33 10.10 -21.12
CA LEU A 185 10.48 10.92 -22.32
C LEU A 185 11.01 10.11 -23.52
N HIS A 186 11.91 9.16 -23.28
CA HIS A 186 12.39 8.27 -24.34
C HIS A 186 11.26 7.42 -24.89
N THR A 187 10.49 6.76 -24.02
CA THR A 187 9.37 5.92 -24.45
C THR A 187 8.27 6.74 -25.14
N MET A 188 8.07 7.99 -24.74
CA MET A 188 7.19 8.92 -25.45
C MET A 188 7.64 9.18 -26.89
N ALA A 189 8.90 9.56 -27.09
CA ALA A 189 9.43 9.85 -28.41
C ALA A 189 9.36 8.62 -29.33
N GLU A 190 9.56 7.41 -28.78
CA GLU A 190 9.37 6.16 -29.50
C GLU A 190 7.90 5.93 -29.89
N ALA A 191 6.96 6.16 -28.97
CA ALA A 191 5.53 6.01 -29.24
C ALA A 191 5.06 6.96 -30.37
N GLU A 192 5.51 8.22 -30.37
CA GLU A 192 5.19 9.20 -31.42
C GLU A 192 5.75 8.79 -32.81
N ARG A 193 6.99 8.26 -32.85
CA ARG A 193 7.60 7.75 -34.09
C ARG A 193 6.80 6.58 -34.67
N VAL A 194 6.33 5.68 -33.81
CA VAL A 194 5.50 4.55 -34.24
C VAL A 194 4.17 5.06 -34.80
N SER A 195 3.46 5.95 -34.08
CA SER A 195 2.19 6.50 -34.56
C SER A 195 2.31 7.26 -35.89
N THR A 196 3.37 8.04 -36.09
CA THR A 196 3.61 8.76 -37.35
C THR A 196 3.95 7.80 -38.49
N SER A 197 4.73 6.75 -38.25
CA SER A 197 5.03 5.73 -39.28
C SER A 197 3.79 4.99 -39.79
N PHE A 198 2.80 4.73 -38.91
CA PHE A 198 1.52 4.10 -39.29
C PHE A 198 0.62 5.04 -40.11
N HIS A 199 0.67 6.35 -39.86
CA HIS A 199 -0.10 7.32 -40.64
C HIS A 199 0.50 7.57 -42.04
N SER A 200 1.79 7.32 -42.24
CA SER A 200 2.47 7.47 -43.54
C SER A 200 2.29 6.27 -44.48
N LEU A 201 1.69 5.18 -44.01
CA LEU A 201 1.53 3.90 -44.74
C LEU A 201 0.06 3.61 -45.14
N ASN A 202 -0.88 4.49 -44.81
CA ASN A 202 -2.29 4.47 -45.21
C ASN A 202 -2.61 5.67 -46.11
#